data_AF-A0A0J7XUQ0-F1
#
_entry.id   AF-A0A0J7XUQ0-F1
#
_cell.length_a   1.000
_cell.length_b   1.000
_cell.length_c   1.000
_cell.angle_alpha   90.00
_cell.angle_beta   90.00
_cell.angle_gamma   90.00
#
_symmetry.space_group_name_H-M   'P 1'
#
loop_
_entity.id
_entity.type
_entity.pdbx_description
1 polymer ?
#
loop_
_entity_poly.entity_id
_entity_poly.type
_entity_poly.pdbx_seq_one_letter_code
_entity_poly.pdbx_strand_id
1 'polypeptide(L)' 'MNHTFAAAALALCGLCARTLGWRPPEFWDATPAELAASLGLLGPDATAAGFDRQTLQRLMEHDHGR' A
#
# COMPACT_ATOMS: atom_id res chain seq x y z
N MET A 1 4.34 8.76 -16.55
CA MET A 1 4.04 9.04 -15.12
C MET A 1 2.57 8.78 -14.88
N ASN A 2 2.23 7.99 -13.87
CA ASN A 2 0.87 7.49 -13.67
C ASN A 2 0.01 8.58 -12.97
N HIS A 3 -0.54 9.53 -13.75
CA HIS A 3 -1.32 10.68 -13.24
C HIS A 3 -2.45 10.28 -12.27
N THR A 4 -3.01 9.08 -12.45
CA THR A 4 -4.05 8.50 -11.59
C THR A 4 -3.53 8.20 -10.19
N PHE A 5 -2.31 7.69 -10.05
CA PHE A 5 -1.71 7.39 -8.75
C PHE A 5 -1.44 8.67 -7.95
N ALA A 6 -0.82 9.68 -8.57
CA ALA A 6 -0.48 10.92 -7.88
C ALA A 6 -1.74 11.65 -7.36
N ALA A 7 -2.80 11.71 -8.18
CA ALA A 7 -4.08 12.30 -7.76
C ALA A 7 -4.72 11.52 -6.60
N ALA A 8 -4.72 10.18 -6.65
CA ALA A 8 -5.26 9.34 -5.59
C ALA A 8 -4.46 9.46 -4.28
N ALA A 9 -3.12 9.49 -4.36
CA ALA A 9 -2.25 9.65 -3.20
C ALA A 9 -2.48 10.99 -2.50
N LEU A 10 -2.64 12.08 -3.25
CA LEU A 10 -2.96 13.40 -2.68
C LEU A 10 -4.34 13.43 -2.02
N ALA A 11 -5.35 12.79 -2.63
CA ALA A 11 -6.67 12.67 -2.03
C ALA A 11 -6.62 11.89 -0.70
N LEU A 12 -5.87 10.79 -0.65
CA LEU A 12 -5.66 10.01 0.59
C LEU A 12 -4.88 10.80 1.64
N CYS A 13 -3.85 11.55 1.26
CA CYS A 13 -3.11 12.43 2.17
C CYS A 13 -4.06 13.46 2.82
N GLY A 14 -4.94 14.07 2.02
CA GLY A 14 -5.94 15.02 2.52
C GLY A 14 -6.97 14.38 3.44
N LEU A 15 -7.36 13.12 3.16
CA LEU A 15 -8.23 12.35 4.05
C LEU A 15 -7.54 12.11 5.40
N CYS A 16 -6.31 11.59 5.39
CA CYS A 16 -5.55 11.27 6.61
C CYS A 16 -5.30 12.51 7.47
N ALA A 17 -5.02 13.66 6.85
CA ALA A 17 -4.88 14.92 7.58
C ALA A 17 -6.17 15.32 8.33
N ARG A 18 -7.34 15.02 7.76
CA ARG A 18 -8.64 15.38 8.36
C ARG A 18 -9.14 14.37 9.39
N THR A 19 -8.84 13.09 9.20
CA THR A 19 -9.36 12.00 10.05
C THR A 19 -8.39 11.57 11.13
N LEU A 20 -7.09 11.52 10.83
CA LEU A 20 -6.04 11.05 11.72
C LEU A 20 -5.17 12.19 12.27
N GLY A 21 -5.30 13.40 11.72
CA GLY A 21 -4.47 14.55 12.10
C GLY A 21 -3.03 14.47 11.57
N TRP A 22 -2.74 13.56 10.65
CA TRP A 22 -1.41 13.37 10.08
C TRP A 22 -0.96 14.57 9.27
N ARG A 23 0.30 14.98 9.45
CA ARG A 23 0.94 15.93 8.53
C ARG A 23 1.41 15.19 7.27
N PRO A 24 1.66 15.89 6.15
CA PRO A 24 2.11 15.24 4.92
C PRO A 24 3.31 14.29 5.09
N PRO A 25 4.34 14.58 5.91
CA PRO A 25 5.44 13.64 6.12
C PRO A 25 5.00 12.30 6.71
N GLU A 26 4.03 12.29 7.63
CA GLU A 26 3.53 11.06 8.27
C GLU A 26 2.82 10.17 7.25
N PHE A 27 2.08 10.76 6.30
CA PHE A 27 1.46 10.00 5.22
C PHE A 27 2.46 9.40 4.23
N TRP A 28 3.53 10.14 3.88
CA TRP A 28 4.52 9.68 2.91
C TRP A 28 5.52 8.67 3.50
N ASP A 29 5.71 8.68 4.82
CA ASP A 29 6.55 7.71 5.53
C ASP A 29 5.78 6.41 5.84
N ALA A 30 4.47 6.50 6.03
CA ALA A 30 3.62 5.34 6.31
C ALA A 30 3.56 4.36 5.12
N THR A 31 3.68 3.07 5.43
CA THR A 31 3.48 2.00 4.45
C THR A 31 1.99 1.85 4.10
N PRO A 32 1.64 1.28 2.93
CA PRO A 32 0.25 1.02 2.58
C PRO A 32 -0.49 0.12 3.59
N ALA A 33 0.22 -0.80 4.25
CA ALA A 33 -0.36 -1.66 5.28
C ALA A 33 -0.70 -0.88 6.56
N GLU A 34 0.20 0.00 7.01
CA GLU A 34 -0.03 0.89 8.16
C GLU A 34 -1.14 1.90 7.87
N LEU A 35 -1.20 2.42 6.64
CA LEU A 35 -2.30 3.27 6.20
C LEU A 35 -3.64 2.54 6.27
N ALA A 36 -3.71 1.31 5.73
CA ALA A 36 -4.92 0.50 5.79
C ALA A 36 -5.33 0.18 7.25
N ALA A 37 -4.37 -0.11 8.11
CA ALA A 37 -4.61 -0.31 9.55
C ALA A 37 -5.17 0.94 10.22
N SER A 38 -4.57 2.09 9.95
CA SER A 38 -4.96 3.38 10.54
C SER A 38 -6.36 3.84 10.11
N LEU A 39 -6.76 3.48 8.89
CA LEU A 39 -8.10 3.75 8.36
C LEU A 39 -9.15 2.69 8.75
N GLY A 40 -8.75 1.65 9.49
CA GLY A 40 -9.66 0.54 9.84
C GLY A 40 -10.12 -0.28 8.62
N LEU A 41 -9.37 -0.23 7.52
CA LEU A 41 -9.65 -0.97 6.29
C LEU A 41 -9.23 -2.44 6.37
N LEU A 42 -8.56 -2.83 7.46
CA LEU A 42 -8.24 -4.21 7.73
C LEU A 42 -9.48 -4.94 8.28
N GLY A 43 -10.28 -5.52 7.38
CA GLY A 43 -11.32 -6.49 7.74
C GLY A 43 -10.73 -7.81 8.29
N PRO A 44 -11.55 -8.73 8.80
CA PRO A 44 -11.08 -10.04 9.28
C PRO A 44 -10.35 -10.85 8.19
N ASP A 45 -10.61 -10.57 6.91
CA ASP A 45 -9.94 -11.17 5.75
C ASP A 45 -8.79 -10.31 5.17
N ALA A 46 -8.43 -9.19 5.79
CA ALA A 46 -7.37 -8.30 5.30
C ALA A 46 -5.95 -8.78 5.64
N THR A 47 -5.78 -10.10 5.70
CA THR A 47 -4.47 -10.68 5.48
C THR A 47 -4.19 -10.45 4.01
N ALA A 48 -3.46 -9.38 3.68
CA ALA A 48 -2.89 -9.23 2.35
C ALA A 48 -2.26 -10.58 2.02
N ALA A 49 -2.84 -11.30 1.07
CA ALA A 49 -2.39 -12.63 0.71
C ALA A 49 -0.95 -12.48 0.22
N GLY A 50 0.00 -12.70 1.13
CA GLY A 50 1.40 -12.76 0.80
C GLY A 50 1.55 -13.77 -0.31
N PHE A 51 2.48 -13.52 -1.22
CA PHE A 51 2.79 -14.54 -2.23
C PHE A 51 3.26 -15.80 -1.51
N ASP A 52 2.57 -16.91 -1.72
CA ASP A 52 3.07 -18.20 -1.27
C ASP A 52 4.44 -18.46 -1.91
N ARG A 53 5.26 -19.27 -1.23
CA ARG A 53 6.60 -19.65 -1.68
C ARG A 53 6.61 -20.14 -3.14
N GLN A 54 5.59 -20.87 -3.58
CA GLN A 54 5.48 -21.31 -4.99
C GLN A 54 5.30 -20.16 -5.97
N THR A 55 4.62 -19.09 -5.57
CA THR A 55 4.43 -17.91 -6.43
C THR A 55 5.70 -17.08 -6.51
N LEU A 56 6.43 -16.96 -5.40
CA LEU A 56 7.75 -16.30 -5.39
C LEU A 56 8.76 -17.03 -6.29
N GLN A 57 8.84 -18.37 -6.20
CA GLN A 57 9.77 -19.17 -7.00
C GLN A 57 9.53 -19.02 -8.51
N ARG A 58 8.27 -19.04 -8.94
CA ARG A 58 7.91 -18.83 -10.35
C ARG A 58 8.34 -17.47 -10.89
N LEU A 59 8.28 -16.42 -10.08
CA LEU A 59 8.75 -15.09 -10.48
C LEU A 59 10.27 -15.03 -10.62
N MET A 60 11.01 -15.72 -9.73
CA MET A 60 12.47 -15.81 -9.81
C MET A 60 12.95 -16.61 -11.04
N GLU A 61 12.28 -17.72 -11.36
CA GLU A 61 12.60 -18.51 -12.56
C GLU A 61 12.36 -17.73 -13.86
N HIS A 62 11.34 -16.88 -13.90
CA HIS A 62 11.07 -16.01 -15.06
C HIS A 62 12.06 -14.85 -15.22
N ASP A 63 12.66 -14.37 -14.14
CA ASP A 63 13.60 -13.24 -14.14
C ASP A 63 15.00 -13.65 -14.61
N HIS A 64 15.45 -14.86 -14.27
CA HIS A 64 16.79 -15.38 -14.61
C HIS A 64 16.91 -15.92 -16.06
N GLY A 65 15.87 -15.74 -16.89
CA GLY A 65 15.81 -16.21 -18.27
C GLY A 65 16.08 -15.16 -19.35
N ARG A 66 16.78 -14.06 -19.05
CA ARG A 66 17.24 -13.07 -20.05
C ARG A 66 18.75 -12.92 -20.09
#